data_AF-A0AAJ6QQM7-F1
#
_entry.id   AF-A0AAJ6QQM7-F1
#
_cell.length_a   1.000
_cell.length_b   1.000
_cell.length_c   1.000
_cell.angle_alpha   90.00
_cell.angle_beta   90.00
_cell.angle_gamma   90.00
#
_symmetry.space_group_name_H-M   'P 1'
#
loop_
_entity.id
_entity.type
_entity.pdbx_description
1 polymer ?
#
loop_
_entity_poly.entity_id
_entity_poly.type
_entity_poly.pdbx_seq_one_letter_code
_entity_poly.pdbx_strand_id
1 'polypeptide(L)'
;MTGVDVCGLLCLCLLYGCVAYGEYALIVWMIIPVMSDSLWAYVHVTVFNVCLAFALWAHGKASFGDPGVVPLPKTHIDFSTVLQQQSNNSDWTICARCETYRPPHAHHCRICNRCIRRMDHHCPWINNCVGELNQKYFLQFLVYTAVTCLYGSLVVFLSWQLEEAEEEGVPLSEYRQNRLIHTVIFLVECLLFGLFVMVIFLDQLSSVMHGPQPDTKSPASSSQRRSKSCRSSMRDVCGRGALWRWAVPCTAPPHSSRSSYEV
;
A
#
# COMPACT_ATOMS: atom_id res chain seq x y z
N MET A 1 5.43 -20.47 8.35
CA MET A 1 4.17 -19.86 7.87
C MET A 1 3.09 -20.91 8.03
N THR A 2 2.41 -20.98 9.17
CA THR A 2 1.38 -22.02 9.40
C THR A 2 0.14 -21.35 9.99
N GLY A 3 -0.74 -20.96 9.07
CA GLY A 3 -1.96 -20.20 9.31
C GLY A 3 -2.24 -19.41 8.03
N VAL A 4 -3.04 -19.98 7.12
CA VAL A 4 -3.52 -19.24 5.96
C VAL A 4 -4.46 -18.15 6.48
N ASP A 5 -4.14 -16.88 6.21
CA ASP A 5 -5.04 -15.76 6.52
C ASP A 5 -6.19 -15.77 5.51
N VAL A 6 -7.27 -16.47 5.87
CA VAL A 6 -8.47 -16.61 5.04
C VAL A 6 -9.10 -15.24 4.75
N CYS A 7 -9.09 -14.33 5.73
CA CYS A 7 -9.57 -12.97 5.56
C CYS A 7 -8.74 -12.24 4.49
N GLY A 8 -7.41 -12.34 4.57
CA GLY A 8 -6.50 -11.80 3.57
C GLY A 8 -6.74 -12.35 2.17
N LEU A 9 -6.98 -13.66 2.02
CA LEU A 9 -7.31 -14.26 0.72
C LEU A 9 -8.62 -13.73 0.14
N LEU A 10 -9.68 -13.61 0.96
CA LEU A 10 -10.95 -13.04 0.53
C LEU A 10 -10.80 -11.58 0.10
N CYS A 11 -10.03 -10.79 0.85
CA CYS A 11 -9.71 -9.40 0.50
C CYS A 11 -8.95 -9.30 -0.84
N LEU A 12 -8.00 -10.21 -1.10
CA LEU A 12 -7.29 -10.26 -2.38
C LEU A 12 -8.21 -10.63 -3.55
N CYS A 13 -9.06 -11.65 -3.38
CA CYS A 13 -10.03 -12.03 -4.40
C CYS A 13 -10.98 -10.87 -4.73
N LEU A 14 -11.49 -10.17 -3.70
CA LEU A 14 -12.35 -9.00 -3.88
C LEU A 14 -11.61 -7.87 -4.59
N LEU A 15 -10.38 -7.55 -4.16
CA LEU A 15 -9.57 -6.49 -4.75
C LEU A 15 -9.32 -6.73 -6.25
N TYR A 16 -8.84 -7.91 -6.63
CA TYR A 16 -8.56 -8.21 -8.04
C TYR A 16 -9.83 -8.36 -8.86
N GLY A 17 -10.93 -8.83 -8.26
CA GLY A 17 -12.25 -8.85 -8.90
C GLY A 17 -12.76 -7.44 -9.23
N CYS A 18 -12.65 -6.50 -8.28
CA CYS A 18 -12.97 -5.08 -8.49
C CYS A 18 -12.09 -4.48 -9.58
N VAL A 19 -10.77 -4.66 -9.50
CA VAL A 19 -9.84 -4.17 -10.54
C VAL A 19 -10.21 -4.65 -11.95
N ALA A 20 -10.46 -5.96 -12.11
CA ALA A 20 -10.82 -6.53 -13.41
C ALA A 20 -12.18 -6.01 -13.91
N TYR A 21 -13.16 -5.88 -13.00
CA TYR A 21 -14.46 -5.32 -13.33
C TYR A 21 -14.35 -3.83 -13.72
N GLY A 22 -13.57 -3.04 -12.98
CA GLY A 22 -13.35 -1.63 -13.23
C GLY A 22 -12.71 -1.38 -14.59
N GLU A 23 -11.69 -2.17 -14.95
CA GLU A 23 -11.09 -2.15 -16.29
C GLU A 23 -12.12 -2.48 -17.37
N TYR A 24 -12.86 -3.57 -17.19
CA TYR A 24 -13.94 -3.97 -18.11
C TYR A 24 -14.98 -2.85 -18.29
N ALA A 25 -15.50 -2.30 -17.20
CA ALA A 25 -16.51 -1.26 -17.22
C ALA A 25 -16.01 0.00 -17.93
N LEU A 26 -14.79 0.44 -17.63
CA LEU A 26 -14.23 1.65 -18.24
C LEU A 26 -13.97 1.46 -19.74
N ILE A 27 -13.32 0.37 -20.14
CA ILE A 27 -12.95 0.16 -21.54
C ILE A 27 -14.18 -0.15 -22.40
N VAL A 28 -14.99 -1.12 -21.99
CA VAL A 28 -16.09 -1.64 -22.81
C VAL A 28 -17.29 -0.69 -22.84
N TRP A 29 -17.61 -0.02 -21.72
CA TRP A 29 -18.84 0.76 -21.60
C TRP A 29 -18.62 2.28 -21.63
N MET A 30 -17.40 2.78 -21.39
CA MET A 30 -17.10 4.22 -21.43
C MET A 30 -16.26 4.63 -22.63
N ILE A 31 -15.19 3.88 -22.94
CA ILE A 31 -14.24 4.30 -23.98
C ILE A 31 -14.67 3.83 -25.36
N ILE A 32 -14.79 2.50 -25.57
CA ILE A 32 -15.06 1.94 -26.91
C ILE A 32 -16.27 2.58 -27.56
N PRO A 33 -17.43 2.75 -26.90
CA PRO A 33 -18.64 3.19 -27.59
C PRO A 33 -18.65 4.67 -27.99
N VAL A 34 -17.80 5.50 -27.38
CA VAL A 34 -17.81 6.96 -27.59
C VAL A 34 -16.56 7.43 -28.34
N MET A 35 -15.45 6.70 -28.20
CA MET A 35 -14.14 7.19 -28.63
C MET A 35 -13.46 6.23 -29.63
N SER A 36 -14.10 5.13 -30.06
CA SER A 36 -13.46 4.10 -30.91
C SER A 36 -12.81 4.64 -32.18
N ASP A 37 -13.42 5.63 -32.81
CA ASP A 37 -12.94 6.20 -34.07
C ASP A 37 -11.84 7.25 -33.88
N SER A 38 -11.54 7.60 -32.63
CA SER A 38 -10.56 8.61 -32.26
C SER A 38 -9.27 7.99 -31.69
N LEU A 39 -8.14 8.64 -31.96
CA LEU A 39 -6.87 8.33 -31.29
C LEU A 39 -6.97 8.46 -29.76
N TRP A 40 -7.93 9.25 -29.26
CA TRP A 40 -8.18 9.43 -27.84
C TRP A 40 -8.57 8.15 -27.11
N ALA A 41 -9.27 7.20 -27.76
CA ALA A 41 -9.56 5.91 -27.12
C ALA A 41 -8.27 5.17 -26.73
N TYR A 42 -7.33 5.06 -27.66
CA TYR A 42 -6.04 4.39 -27.39
C TYR A 42 -5.24 5.11 -26.31
N VAL A 43 -5.25 6.45 -26.31
CA VAL A 43 -4.59 7.25 -25.27
C VAL A 43 -5.19 6.97 -23.90
N HIS A 44 -6.53 7.03 -23.75
CA HIS A 44 -7.19 6.80 -22.47
C HIS A 44 -7.00 5.38 -21.95
N VAL A 45 -7.14 4.37 -22.83
CA VAL A 45 -6.88 2.96 -22.49
C VAL A 45 -5.43 2.79 -22.03
N THR A 46 -4.47 3.36 -22.76
CA THR A 46 -3.04 3.22 -22.44
C THR A 46 -2.71 3.88 -21.10
N VAL A 47 -3.15 5.11 -20.88
CA VAL A 47 -2.88 5.84 -19.63
C VAL A 47 -3.49 5.11 -18.43
N PHE A 48 -4.75 4.68 -18.54
CA PHE A 48 -5.42 3.92 -17.47
C PHE A 48 -4.68 2.62 -17.15
N ASN A 49 -4.31 1.85 -18.17
CA ASN A 49 -3.57 0.59 -18.02
C ASN A 49 -2.18 0.79 -17.43
N VAL A 50 -1.48 1.87 -17.80
CA VAL A 50 -0.19 2.20 -17.18
C VAL A 50 -0.39 2.52 -15.70
N CYS A 51 -1.34 3.39 -15.34
CA CYS A 51 -1.64 3.69 -13.93
C CYS A 51 -1.98 2.42 -13.14
N LEU A 52 -2.82 1.55 -13.70
CA LEU A 52 -3.21 0.28 -13.10
C LEU A 52 -2.02 -0.67 -12.94
N ALA A 53 -1.17 -0.80 -13.96
CA ALA A 53 0.03 -1.64 -13.90
C ALA A 53 0.99 -1.19 -12.78
N PHE A 54 1.18 0.12 -12.59
CA PHE A 54 1.98 0.65 -11.49
C PHE A 54 1.33 0.36 -10.11
N ALA A 55 0.00 0.48 -9.99
CA ALA A 55 -0.72 0.13 -8.77
C ALA A 55 -0.55 -1.37 -8.44
N LEU A 56 -0.75 -2.25 -9.42
CA LEU A 56 -0.61 -3.71 -9.27
C LEU A 56 0.83 -4.11 -8.94
N TRP A 57 1.81 -3.47 -9.57
CA TRP A 57 3.21 -3.72 -9.28
C TRP A 57 3.56 -3.33 -7.84
N ALA A 58 3.17 -2.12 -7.40
CA ALA A 58 3.41 -1.66 -6.03
C ALA A 58 2.69 -2.57 -5.02
N HIS A 59 1.45 -2.97 -5.31
CA HIS A 59 0.70 -3.94 -4.50
C HIS A 59 1.41 -5.28 -4.39
N GLY A 60 1.89 -5.84 -5.50
CA GLY A 60 2.64 -7.10 -5.51
C GLY A 60 3.92 -7.01 -4.67
N LYS A 61 4.64 -5.89 -4.75
CA LYS A 61 5.83 -5.64 -3.92
C LYS A 61 5.51 -5.51 -2.44
N ALA A 62 4.37 -4.91 -2.08
CA ALA A 62 3.93 -4.82 -0.68
C ALA A 62 3.46 -6.18 -0.14
N SER A 63 2.71 -6.94 -0.96
CA SER A 63 2.09 -8.22 -0.59
C SER A 63 3.11 -9.35 -0.46
N PHE A 64 4.03 -9.48 -1.42
CA PHE A 64 5.00 -10.58 -1.45
C PHE A 64 6.38 -10.19 -0.93
N GLY A 65 6.62 -8.90 -0.66
CA GLY A 65 7.88 -8.42 -0.11
C GLY A 65 8.06 -8.79 1.37
N ASP A 66 9.32 -8.90 1.80
CA ASP A 66 9.64 -8.98 3.23
C ASP A 66 9.21 -7.67 3.92
N PRO A 67 8.31 -7.70 4.91
CA PRO A 67 7.93 -6.51 5.66
C PRO A 67 9.02 -6.04 6.65
N GLY A 68 10.08 -6.83 6.84
CA GLY A 68 11.13 -6.58 7.83
C GLY A 68 11.08 -7.61 8.96
N VAL A 69 10.92 -8.90 8.63
CA VAL A 69 10.89 -9.98 9.62
C VAL A 69 12.17 -9.99 10.46
N VAL A 70 12.02 -10.10 11.78
CA VAL A 70 13.14 -10.30 12.70
C VAL A 70 13.61 -11.77 12.58
N PRO A 71 14.92 -12.02 12.34
CA PRO A 71 15.46 -13.37 12.28
C PRO A 71 15.21 -14.16 13.57
N LEU A 72 14.97 -15.47 13.44
CA LEU A 72 14.96 -16.35 14.60
C LEU A 72 16.40 -16.71 14.97
N PRO A 73 16.72 -16.82 16.28
CA PRO A 73 18.01 -17.32 16.70
C PRO A 73 18.18 -18.78 16.29
N LYS A 74 19.40 -19.15 15.91
CA LYS A 74 19.76 -20.53 15.53
C LYS A 74 19.97 -21.44 16.75
N THR A 75 20.21 -20.85 17.91
CA THR A 75 20.47 -21.50 19.19
C THR A 75 19.54 -20.93 20.25
N HIS A 76 19.40 -21.65 21.37
CA HIS A 76 18.62 -21.15 22.50
C HIS A 76 19.17 -19.80 22.98
N ILE A 77 18.29 -18.88 23.33
CA ILE A 77 18.69 -17.57 23.84
C ILE A 77 19.36 -17.77 25.20
N ASP A 78 20.60 -17.30 25.34
CA ASP A 78 21.32 -17.36 26.62
C ASP A 78 20.90 -16.18 27.52
N PHE A 79 20.46 -16.48 28.75
CA PHE A 79 20.10 -15.46 29.74
C PHE A 79 21.25 -14.48 30.04
N SER A 80 22.51 -14.91 29.90
CA SER A 80 23.67 -14.02 30.05
C SER A 80 23.68 -12.91 28.98
N THR A 81 23.37 -13.28 27.72
CA THR A 81 23.25 -12.35 26.60
C THR A 81 22.05 -11.41 26.74
N VAL A 82 20.97 -11.84 27.42
CA VAL A 82 19.82 -10.98 27.73
C VAL A 82 20.22 -9.81 28.62
N LEU A 83 20.93 -10.10 29.71
CA LEU A 83 21.36 -9.09 30.68
C LEU A 83 22.39 -8.13 30.07
N GLN A 84 23.32 -8.65 29.26
CA GLN A 84 24.35 -7.84 28.60
C GLN A 84 23.78 -6.92 27.50
N GLN A 85 22.78 -7.39 26.75
CA GLN A 85 22.11 -6.57 25.73
C GLN A 85 21.22 -5.50 26.37
N GLN A 86 20.52 -5.82 27.47
CA GLN A 86 19.75 -4.84 28.25
C GLN A 86 20.64 -3.79 28.92
N SER A 87 21.85 -4.15 29.38
CA SER A 87 22.79 -3.19 29.95
C SER A 87 23.40 -2.25 28.91
N ASN A 88 23.62 -2.74 27.68
CA ASN A 88 24.19 -1.96 26.59
C ASN A 88 23.15 -1.19 25.76
N ASN A 89 21.89 -1.63 25.73
CA ASN A 89 20.85 -1.06 24.87
C ASN A 89 19.46 -1.21 25.50
N SER A 90 19.05 -0.21 26.29
CA SER A 90 17.86 -0.22 27.18
C SER A 90 16.52 -0.49 26.49
N ASP A 91 16.46 -0.35 25.17
CA ASP A 91 15.21 -0.36 24.40
C ASP A 91 14.91 -1.72 23.75
N TRP A 92 15.84 -2.67 23.85
CA TRP A 92 15.61 -4.03 23.35
C TRP A 92 14.72 -4.84 24.28
N THR A 93 13.83 -5.63 23.69
CA THR A 93 12.87 -6.46 24.43
C THR A 93 12.92 -7.91 23.95
N ILE A 94 12.24 -8.83 24.63
CA ILE A 94 12.18 -10.25 24.24
C ILE A 94 10.76 -10.59 23.79
N CYS A 95 10.64 -11.34 22.71
CA CYS A 95 9.39 -11.96 22.32
C CYS A 95 9.34 -13.42 22.80
N ALA A 96 8.48 -13.72 23.79
CA ALA A 96 8.32 -15.09 24.29
C ALA A 96 7.78 -16.08 23.25
N ARG A 97 7.04 -15.61 22.23
CA ARG A 97 6.45 -16.47 21.19
C ARG A 97 7.42 -16.84 20.08
N CYS A 98 8.26 -15.90 19.70
CA CYS A 98 9.29 -16.12 18.68
C CYS A 98 10.62 -16.54 19.29
N GLU A 99 10.73 -16.53 20.62
CA GLU A 99 11.96 -16.80 21.36
C GLU A 99 13.15 -16.06 20.72
N THR A 100 12.98 -14.76 20.49
CA THR A 100 14.01 -13.91 19.86
C THR A 100 14.11 -12.55 20.52
N TYR A 101 15.29 -11.94 20.39
CA TYR A 101 15.49 -10.53 20.70
C TYR A 101 14.69 -9.68 19.74
N ARG A 102 13.91 -8.77 20.30
CA ARG A 102 13.05 -7.85 19.57
C ARG A 102 13.71 -6.47 19.58
N PRO A 103 14.16 -5.99 18.41
CA PRO A 103 14.67 -4.64 18.25
C PRO A 103 13.67 -3.56 18.72
N PRO A 104 14.14 -2.35 19.02
CA PRO A 104 13.26 -1.20 19.28
C PRO A 104 12.24 -1.02 18.16
N HIS A 105 10.97 -0.76 18.53
CA HIS A 105 9.82 -0.61 17.62
C HIS A 105 9.46 -1.86 16.78
N ALA A 106 10.05 -3.03 17.03
CA ALA A 106 9.54 -4.26 16.46
C ALA A 106 8.37 -4.79 17.30
N HIS A 107 7.33 -5.31 16.64
CA HIS A 107 6.16 -5.90 17.30
C HIS A 107 5.88 -7.30 16.76
N HIS A 108 5.28 -8.16 17.59
CA HIS A 108 4.90 -9.52 17.19
C HIS A 108 3.52 -9.49 16.52
N CYS A 109 3.47 -9.82 15.24
CA CYS A 109 2.21 -10.04 14.54
C CYS A 109 1.72 -11.46 14.80
N ARG A 110 0.52 -11.58 15.37
CA ARG A 110 -0.11 -12.89 15.65
C ARG A 110 -0.51 -13.64 14.39
N ILE A 111 -0.90 -12.90 13.34
CA ILE A 111 -1.37 -13.46 12.06
C ILE A 111 -0.18 -14.02 11.28
N CYS A 112 0.87 -13.21 11.09
CA CYS A 112 2.11 -13.68 10.45
C CYS A 112 2.93 -14.64 11.33
N ASN A 113 2.64 -14.70 12.64
CA ASN A 113 3.38 -15.43 13.66
C ASN A 113 4.90 -15.12 13.67
N ARG A 114 5.23 -13.83 13.52
CA ARG A 114 6.61 -13.31 13.44
C ARG A 114 6.71 -11.94 14.07
N CYS A 115 7.88 -11.60 14.59
CA CYS A 115 8.22 -10.23 14.91
C CYS A 115 8.59 -9.47 13.64
N ILE A 116 7.98 -8.29 13.44
CA ILE A 116 8.21 -7.41 12.29
C ILE A 116 8.84 -6.12 12.79
N ARG A 117 9.91 -5.66 12.12
CA ARG A 117 10.61 -4.41 12.43
C ARG A 117 9.79 -3.21 12.00
N ARG A 118 9.71 -2.20 12.88
CA ARG A 118 8.86 -1.01 12.69
C ARG A 118 7.48 -1.39 12.17
N MET A 119 6.88 -2.40 12.82
CA MET A 119 5.57 -2.90 12.43
C MET A 119 4.54 -1.78 12.58
N ASP A 120 3.81 -1.50 11.52
CA ASP A 120 2.68 -0.58 11.58
C ASP A 120 1.40 -1.38 11.85
N HIS A 121 0.98 -2.21 10.89
CA HIS A 121 -0.17 -3.10 11.05
C HIS A 121 -0.07 -4.36 10.18
N HIS A 122 -0.96 -5.33 10.44
CA HIS A 122 -1.23 -6.43 9.50
C HIS A 122 -2.37 -6.01 8.59
N CYS A 123 -2.13 -6.00 7.27
CA CYS A 123 -3.11 -5.52 6.31
C CYS A 123 -3.67 -6.70 5.49
N PRO A 124 -4.98 -7.00 5.61
CA PRO A 124 -5.59 -8.10 4.87
C PRO A 124 -5.61 -7.83 3.35
N TRP A 125 -5.65 -6.56 2.94
CA TRP A 125 -5.69 -6.16 1.52
C TRP A 125 -4.39 -6.40 0.73
N ILE A 126 -3.27 -6.59 1.44
CA ILE A 126 -2.01 -7.06 0.86
C ILE A 126 -1.64 -8.46 1.38
N ASN A 127 -2.51 -9.05 2.22
CA ASN A 127 -2.28 -10.31 2.92
C ASN A 127 -0.88 -10.42 3.56
N ASN A 128 -0.41 -9.31 4.14
CA ASN A 128 0.94 -9.18 4.69
C ASN A 128 0.99 -8.07 5.74
N CYS A 129 2.04 -8.07 6.57
CA CYS A 129 2.33 -6.93 7.44
C CYS A 129 2.85 -5.75 6.64
N VAL A 130 2.53 -4.54 7.07
CA VAL A 130 3.21 -3.31 6.66
C VAL A 130 4.28 -3.00 7.71
N GLY A 131 5.53 -2.92 7.27
CA GLY A 131 6.68 -2.69 8.15
C GLY A 131 7.85 -2.02 7.40
N GLU A 132 9.01 -1.96 8.06
CA GLU A 132 10.19 -1.21 7.63
C GLU A 132 10.54 -1.40 6.14
N LEU A 133 10.48 -2.63 5.64
CA LEU A 133 11.00 -2.97 4.32
C LEU A 133 9.97 -2.94 3.17
N ASN A 134 8.68 -2.81 3.47
CA ASN A 134 7.63 -2.75 2.46
C ASN A 134 6.69 -1.54 2.56
N GLN A 135 6.81 -0.71 3.61
CA GLN A 135 5.98 0.50 3.81
C GLN A 135 6.02 1.45 2.61
N LYS A 136 7.18 1.58 1.95
CA LYS A 136 7.31 2.36 0.71
C LYS A 136 6.37 1.86 -0.39
N TYR A 137 6.36 0.55 -0.64
CA TYR A 137 5.55 -0.05 -1.69
C TYR A 137 4.06 0.05 -1.36
N PHE A 138 3.71 -0.06 -0.06
CA PHE A 138 2.36 0.17 0.42
C PHE A 138 1.89 1.61 0.14
N LEU A 139 2.70 2.63 0.46
CA LEU A 139 2.39 4.02 0.14
C LEU A 139 2.24 4.27 -1.36
N GLN A 140 3.13 3.68 -2.18
CA GLN A 140 3.02 3.76 -3.65
C GLN A 140 1.72 3.15 -4.15
N PHE A 141 1.33 1.98 -3.65
CA PHE A 141 0.06 1.33 -3.98
C PHE A 141 -1.14 2.24 -3.68
N LEU A 142 -1.18 2.89 -2.51
CA LEU A 142 -2.28 3.81 -2.15
C LEU A 142 -2.36 5.00 -3.12
N VAL A 143 -1.22 5.61 -3.45
CA VAL A 143 -1.15 6.75 -4.38
C VAL A 143 -1.59 6.35 -5.78
N TYR A 144 -1.07 5.24 -6.32
CA TYR A 144 -1.41 4.79 -7.67
C TYR A 144 -2.87 4.36 -7.78
N THR A 145 -3.43 3.77 -6.72
CA THR A 145 -4.87 3.45 -6.67
C THR A 145 -5.71 4.73 -6.71
N ALA A 146 -5.37 5.73 -5.88
CA ALA A 146 -6.07 7.02 -5.89
C ALA A 146 -6.01 7.71 -7.27
N VAL A 147 -4.83 7.72 -7.90
CA VAL A 147 -4.66 8.26 -9.26
C VAL A 147 -5.51 7.49 -10.28
N THR A 148 -5.55 6.17 -10.20
CA THR A 148 -6.35 5.32 -11.10
C THR A 148 -7.85 5.62 -10.95
N CYS A 149 -8.36 5.73 -9.72
CA CYS A 149 -9.77 6.10 -9.47
C CYS A 149 -10.11 7.51 -9.98
N LEU A 150 -9.25 8.50 -9.75
CA LEU A 150 -9.45 9.87 -10.23
C LEU A 150 -9.42 9.95 -11.75
N TYR A 151 -8.46 9.28 -12.39
CA TYR A 151 -8.35 9.25 -13.84
C TYR A 151 -9.53 8.51 -14.48
N GLY A 152 -9.94 7.36 -13.93
CA GLY A 152 -11.13 6.64 -14.39
C GLY A 152 -12.39 7.49 -14.28
N SER A 153 -12.59 8.20 -13.16
CA SER A 153 -13.73 9.12 -12.99
C SER A 153 -13.71 10.27 -14.00
N LEU A 154 -12.52 10.80 -14.34
CA LEU A 154 -12.36 11.81 -15.39
C LEU A 154 -12.74 11.25 -16.77
N VAL A 155 -12.29 10.04 -17.11
CA VAL A 155 -12.62 9.40 -18.39
C VAL A 155 -14.13 9.14 -18.49
N VAL A 156 -14.78 8.70 -17.41
CA VAL A 156 -16.24 8.59 -17.34
C VAL A 156 -16.88 9.95 -17.65
N PHE A 157 -16.48 11.01 -16.95
CA PHE A 157 -17.01 12.35 -17.17
C PHE A 157 -16.87 12.79 -18.64
N LEU A 158 -15.69 12.62 -19.24
CA LEU A 158 -15.44 12.95 -20.64
C LEU A 158 -16.28 12.10 -21.60
N SER A 159 -16.42 10.80 -21.35
CA SER A 159 -17.26 9.88 -22.13
C SER A 159 -18.73 10.33 -22.15
N TRP A 160 -19.26 10.84 -21.04
CA TRP A 160 -20.62 11.38 -20.98
C TRP A 160 -20.77 12.77 -21.62
N GLN A 161 -19.70 13.56 -21.70
CA GLN A 161 -19.73 14.86 -22.40
C GLN A 161 -19.60 14.71 -23.93
N LEU A 162 -18.90 13.67 -24.37
CA LEU A 162 -18.65 13.38 -25.79
C LEU A 162 -19.68 12.42 -26.38
N GLU A 163 -20.66 11.95 -25.60
CA GLU A 163 -21.79 11.19 -26.11
C GLU A 163 -22.57 12.08 -27.08
N GLU A 164 -22.32 11.89 -28.38
CA GLU A 164 -23.15 12.49 -29.42
C GLU A 164 -24.56 11.93 -29.27
N ALA A 165 -25.57 12.80 -29.36
CA ALA A 165 -26.95 12.38 -29.38
C ALA A 165 -27.24 11.71 -30.74
N GLU A 166 -26.93 10.41 -30.88
CA GLU A 166 -27.18 9.71 -32.14
C GLU A 166 -28.66 9.32 -32.29
N GLU A 167 -29.07 9.28 -33.57
CA GLU A 167 -30.39 9.45 -34.17
C GLU A 167 -31.49 8.44 -33.77
N GLU A 168 -32.73 8.91 -33.95
CA GLU A 168 -33.99 8.19 -33.77
C GLU A 168 -34.00 6.83 -34.51
N GLY A 169 -34.10 5.71 -33.77
CA GLY A 169 -34.61 4.46 -34.37
C GLY A 169 -34.05 3.12 -33.86
N VAL A 170 -32.94 3.10 -33.13
CA VAL A 170 -32.47 1.88 -32.43
C VAL A 170 -33.18 1.80 -31.07
N PRO A 171 -33.43 0.63 -30.44
CA PRO A 171 -33.84 0.57 -29.04
C PRO A 171 -32.73 1.13 -28.12
N LEU A 172 -32.64 2.46 -28.08
CA LEU A 172 -31.70 3.30 -27.35
C LEU A 172 -31.78 3.06 -25.83
N SER A 173 -32.85 2.43 -25.35
CA SER A 173 -33.10 2.27 -23.92
C SER A 173 -32.21 1.22 -23.26
N GLU A 174 -32.00 0.04 -23.85
CA GLU A 174 -31.32 -1.06 -23.15
C GLU A 174 -29.81 -0.83 -23.07
N TYR A 175 -29.17 -0.44 -24.17
CA TYR A 175 -27.75 -0.12 -24.18
C TYR A 175 -27.43 1.06 -23.24
N ARG A 176 -28.20 2.15 -23.33
CA ARG A 176 -28.02 3.32 -22.48
C ARG A 176 -28.27 3.00 -21.01
N GLN A 177 -29.25 2.14 -20.72
CA GLN A 177 -29.50 1.64 -19.37
C GLN A 177 -28.32 0.80 -18.86
N ASN A 178 -27.78 -0.12 -19.66
CA ASN A 178 -26.62 -0.93 -19.29
C ASN A 178 -25.37 -0.06 -19.06
N ARG A 179 -25.10 0.91 -19.95
CA ARG A 179 -24.02 1.89 -19.78
C ARG A 179 -24.19 2.72 -18.52
N LEU A 180 -25.41 3.15 -18.21
CA LEU A 180 -25.72 3.86 -16.96
C LEU A 180 -25.46 2.97 -15.74
N ILE A 181 -25.90 1.72 -15.75
CA ILE A 181 -25.66 0.75 -14.66
C ILE A 181 -24.16 0.58 -14.44
N HIS A 182 -23.38 0.30 -15.49
CA HIS A 182 -21.93 0.15 -15.38
C HIS A 182 -21.23 1.44 -14.93
N THR A 183 -21.71 2.61 -15.39
CA THR A 183 -21.24 3.92 -14.90
C THR A 183 -21.45 4.05 -13.40
N VAL A 184 -22.66 3.80 -12.91
CA VAL A 184 -23.00 3.94 -11.49
C VAL A 184 -22.15 2.99 -10.65
N ILE A 185 -22.04 1.72 -11.05
CA ILE A 185 -21.23 0.74 -10.31
C ILE A 185 -19.75 1.17 -10.29
N PHE A 186 -19.19 1.58 -11.42
CA PHE A 186 -17.80 2.03 -11.51
C PHE A 186 -17.53 3.27 -10.65
N LEU A 187 -18.43 4.26 -10.66
CA LEU A 187 -18.28 5.47 -9.84
C LEU A 187 -18.41 5.18 -8.34
N VAL A 188 -19.32 4.27 -7.96
CA VAL A 188 -19.44 3.80 -6.57
C VAL A 188 -18.15 3.07 -6.15
N GLU A 189 -17.61 2.20 -7.02
CA GLU A 189 -16.33 1.53 -6.79
C GLU A 189 -15.20 2.55 -6.59
N CYS A 190 -15.06 3.52 -7.50
CA CYS A 190 -14.05 4.57 -7.40
C CYS A 190 -14.19 5.42 -6.14
N LEU A 191 -15.42 5.72 -5.71
CA LEU A 191 -15.68 6.49 -4.51
C LEU A 191 -15.30 5.69 -3.25
N LEU A 192 -15.76 4.44 -3.14
CA LEU A 192 -15.53 3.60 -1.98
C LEU A 192 -14.03 3.27 -1.83
N PHE A 193 -13.39 2.79 -2.90
CA PHE A 193 -11.95 2.50 -2.89
C PHE A 193 -11.14 3.78 -2.74
N GLY A 194 -11.50 4.86 -3.44
CA GLY A 194 -10.80 6.15 -3.39
C GLY A 194 -10.81 6.76 -1.98
N LEU A 195 -11.95 6.78 -1.30
CA LEU A 195 -12.05 7.26 0.08
C LEU A 195 -11.29 6.33 1.04
N PHE A 196 -11.43 5.01 0.87
CA PHE A 196 -10.72 4.04 1.69
C PHE A 196 -9.20 4.23 1.60
N VAL A 197 -8.63 4.27 0.39
CA VAL A 197 -7.18 4.46 0.22
C VAL A 197 -6.72 5.83 0.67
N MET A 198 -7.55 6.88 0.54
CA MET A 198 -7.23 8.21 1.03
C MET A 198 -7.10 8.23 2.56
N VAL A 199 -8.06 7.64 3.28
CA VAL A 199 -8.02 7.55 4.74
C VAL A 199 -6.78 6.80 5.21
N ILE A 200 -6.50 5.64 4.62
CA ILE A 200 -5.32 4.85 4.95
C ILE A 200 -4.03 5.61 4.60
N PHE A 201 -4.01 6.33 3.48
CA PHE A 201 -2.85 7.13 3.11
C PHE A 201 -2.57 8.25 4.11
N LEU A 202 -3.60 8.94 4.59
CA LEU A 202 -3.46 9.99 5.60
C LEU A 202 -2.98 9.43 6.94
N ASP A 203 -3.48 8.26 7.35
CA ASP A 203 -3.01 7.55 8.53
C ASP A 203 -1.52 7.16 8.41
N GLN A 204 -1.14 6.52 7.31
CA GLN A 204 0.26 6.15 7.05
C GLN A 204 1.18 7.37 6.98
N LEU A 205 0.72 8.46 6.36
CA LEU A 205 1.47 9.70 6.31
C LEU A 205 1.66 10.25 7.72
N SER A 206 0.61 10.25 8.56
CA SER A 206 0.72 10.66 9.96
C SER A 206 1.72 9.81 10.75
N SER A 207 1.69 8.48 10.59
CA SER A 207 2.64 7.55 11.24
C SER A 207 4.09 7.81 10.80
N VAL A 208 4.32 8.07 9.51
CA VAL A 208 5.64 8.43 8.98
C VAL A 208 6.11 9.79 9.51
N MET A 209 5.19 10.74 9.62
CA MET A 209 5.49 12.12 10.05
C MET A 209 5.84 12.21 11.54
N HIS A 210 5.06 11.56 12.39
CA HIS A 210 5.19 11.66 13.84
C HIS A 210 6.13 10.60 14.43
N GLY A 211 6.44 9.54 13.67
CA GLY A 211 7.25 8.42 14.13
C GLY A 211 6.58 7.63 15.27
N PRO A 212 7.15 6.48 15.66
CA PRO A 212 6.68 5.77 16.84
C PRO A 212 6.83 6.64 18.09
N GLN A 213 5.77 6.75 18.91
CA GLN A 213 5.88 7.41 20.20
C GLN A 213 6.91 6.67 21.07
N PRO A 214 7.76 7.38 21.83
CA PRO A 214 8.69 6.74 22.73
C PRO A 214 7.92 5.96 23.80
N ASP A 215 8.34 4.72 24.05
CA ASP A 215 7.93 4.00 25.24
C ASP A 215 8.30 4.86 26.45
N THR A 216 7.36 5.05 27.39
CA THR A 216 7.41 5.97 28.54
C THR A 216 8.55 5.73 29.55
N LYS A 217 9.57 4.94 29.20
CA LYS A 217 10.62 4.45 30.11
C LYS A 217 12.00 5.10 29.94
N SER A 218 12.24 5.97 28.95
CA SER A 218 13.55 6.64 28.78
C SER A 218 13.47 8.15 29.06
N PRO A 219 14.05 8.65 30.18
CA PRO A 219 14.12 10.08 30.49
C PRO A 219 15.06 10.87 29.55
N ALA A 220 15.92 10.17 28.81
CA ALA A 220 17.02 10.77 28.03
C ALA A 220 16.63 11.27 26.63
N SER A 221 15.43 10.94 26.12
CA SER A 221 15.03 11.31 24.75
C SER A 221 14.36 12.69 24.64
N SER A 222 14.22 13.42 25.74
CA SER A 222 13.52 14.72 25.78
C SER A 222 14.33 15.87 25.18
N SER A 223 15.67 15.77 25.09
CA SER A 223 16.56 16.86 24.68
C SER A 223 16.82 16.95 23.16
N GLN A 224 16.23 16.08 22.33
CA GLN A 224 16.49 16.06 20.89
C GLN A 224 15.22 15.99 20.02
N ARG A 225 14.13 16.65 20.45
CA ARG A 225 12.97 16.89 19.57
C ARG A 225 13.25 18.05 18.61
N ARG A 226 14.06 17.80 17.59
CA ARG A 226 14.06 18.66 16.40
C ARG A 226 12.90 18.21 15.53
N SER A 227 11.92 19.08 15.31
CA SER A 227 10.82 18.85 14.35
C SER A 227 11.41 18.41 13.02
N LYS A 228 11.25 17.13 12.67
CA LYS A 228 11.67 16.60 11.37
C LYS A 228 10.70 17.15 10.32
N SER A 229 11.23 17.78 9.28
CA SER A 229 10.43 18.21 8.13
C SER A 229 9.83 16.99 7.42
N CYS A 230 8.63 17.13 6.83
CA CYS A 230 7.96 16.05 6.08
C CYS A 230 8.86 15.39 5.04
N ARG A 231 9.65 16.20 4.33
CA ARG A 231 10.60 15.70 3.34
C ARG A 231 11.71 14.84 3.96
N SER A 232 12.09 15.10 5.21
CA SER A 232 13.09 14.30 5.92
C SER A 232 12.52 12.95 6.37
N SER A 233 11.29 12.91 6.89
CA SER A 233 10.62 11.66 7.26
C SER A 233 10.33 10.78 6.05
N MET A 234 9.86 11.38 4.94
CA MET A 234 9.66 10.64 3.68
C MET A 234 10.96 10.11 3.08
N ARG A 235 12.11 10.76 3.32
CA ARG A 235 13.43 10.23 2.90
C ARG A 235 13.84 9.00 3.71
N ASP A 236 13.39 8.88 4.96
CA ASP A 236 13.67 7.72 5.81
C ASP A 236 12.92 6.48 5.27
N VAL A 237 11.76 6.65 4.64
CA VAL A 237 10.95 5.55 4.04
C VAL A 237 11.29 5.32 2.56
N CYS A 238 11.28 6.37 1.74
CA CYS A 238 11.42 6.28 0.28
C CYS A 238 12.89 6.25 -0.20
N GLY A 239 13.83 6.60 0.68
CA GLY A 239 15.26 6.72 0.39
C GLY A 239 15.70 8.15 0.04
N ARG A 240 17.01 8.41 0.17
CA ARG A 240 17.63 9.73 -0.05
C ARG A 240 17.85 10.09 -1.54
N GLY A 241 17.38 9.26 -2.47
CA GLY A 241 17.55 9.44 -3.91
C GLY A 241 16.64 10.51 -4.54
N ALA A 242 16.72 10.64 -5.86
CA ALA A 242 15.85 11.53 -6.65
C ALA A 242 14.36 11.19 -6.50
N LEU A 243 13.49 12.21 -6.60
CA LEU A 243 12.03 12.06 -6.38
C LEU A 243 11.37 11.05 -7.34
N TRP A 244 11.85 10.91 -8.58
CA TRP A 244 11.32 9.90 -9.50
C TRP A 244 11.53 8.47 -8.99
N ARG A 245 12.59 8.22 -8.20
CA ARG A 245 12.82 6.91 -7.56
C ARG A 245 11.81 6.62 -6.44
N TRP A 246 11.14 7.66 -5.94
CA TRP A 246 10.05 7.48 -4.97
C TRP A 246 8.77 7.02 -5.65
N ALA A 247 8.57 7.35 -6.93
CA ALA A 247 7.47 6.85 -7.72
C ALA A 247 7.75 5.41 -8.19
N VAL A 248 8.96 5.11 -8.66
CA VAL A 248 9.26 3.79 -9.24
C VAL A 248 9.35 2.68 -8.17
N PRO A 249 8.51 1.63 -8.24
CA PRO A 249 8.47 0.53 -7.27
C PRO A 249 9.62 -0.51 -7.43
N CYS A 250 10.73 -0.13 -8.06
CA CYS A 250 11.90 -0.99 -8.25
C CYS A 250 13.07 -0.62 -7.33
N THR A 251 13.01 0.53 -6.65
CA THR A 251 14.12 0.95 -5.77
C THR A 251 13.88 0.45 -4.37
N ALA A 252 14.79 -0.41 -3.89
CA ALA A 252 14.79 -0.93 -2.53
C ALA A 252 14.75 0.23 -1.51
N PRO A 253 14.08 0.05 -0.36
CA PRO A 253 14.23 0.97 0.76
C PRO A 253 15.71 1.15 1.10
N PRO A 254 16.12 2.31 1.64
CA PRO A 254 17.50 2.53 2.03
C PRO A 254 17.97 1.41 2.98
N HIS A 255 19.07 0.74 2.63
CA HIS A 255 19.80 -0.18 3.51
C HIS A 255 20.31 0.59 4.73
N SER A 256 19.50 0.74 5.78
CA SER A 256 19.96 1.34 7.03
C SER A 256 19.49 0.51 8.22
N SER A 257 19.87 -0.77 8.28
CA SER A 257 19.78 -1.55 9.54
C SER A 257 20.16 -3.04 9.50
N ARG A 258 20.46 -3.66 8.34
CA ARG A 258 20.78 -5.11 8.34
C ARG A 258 21.93 -5.46 9.31
N SER A 259 22.96 -4.61 9.40
CA SER A 259 24.10 -4.84 10.30
C SER A 259 23.87 -4.45 11.76
N SER A 260 22.76 -3.79 12.10
CA SER A 260 22.48 -3.35 13.49
C SER A 260 21.60 -4.33 14.26
N TYR A 261 21.02 -5.31 13.57
CA TYR A 261 20.07 -6.28 14.12
C TYR A 261 20.46 -7.74 13.85
N GLU A 262 21.56 -7.99 13.17
CA GLU A 262 22.21 -9.30 13.08
C GLU A 262 23.17 -9.43 14.27
N VAL A 263 22.80 -10.24 15.27
CA VAL A 263 23.68 -10.76 16.32
C VAL A 263 23.99 -12.21 15.97
#